data_AF-A0A5E5PAR0-F1
#
_entry.id   AF-A0A5E5PAR0-F1
#
_cell.length_a   1.000
_cell.length_b   1.000
_cell.length_c   1.000
_cell.angle_alpha   90.00
_cell.angle_beta   90.00
_cell.angle_gamma   90.00
#
_symmetry.space_group_name_H-M   'P 1'
#
loop_
_entity.id
_entity.type
_entity.pdbx_description
1 polymer ?
#
loop_
_entity_poly.entity_id
_entity_poly.type
_entity_poly.pdbx_seq_one_letter_code
_entity_poly.pdbx_strand_id
1 'polypeptide(L)'
;MPAAFFIVPYDFPQCGRGNGVVRRAVSIDRRVGKPAVIATVMAAVPKGQSSGSEERIMKTSKSHLRGEDIPASSITPREVGTSRRRFLRASGAGLTGLGGAVLGVLPQRVAFAADSAGTGLAKLTAARNTRYAIADKPTDIQDVTTYNNFYEFGTDKSDPARRAGTLKPRPWQIAIEGEVKQPKVYDIDTLLKLAPLEERVYRHRCVEGWSMVIPWIGYSLAELIRQVQPTGNAKYVEFVTLADPKQMPGLSYPVLSWPYVEGLRMDEAMHPLSLLTFGLYGEVLPNQNGAPVRMVVPWKYGFKSAKSIVKIRFVEKMPLTSWNRAAPDEYGFYSNVNPGVDHPRWSQATERRIGDGGIFTPKRKTLIFNGYGEQVAGLYQGMDLRKFF
;
A
#
# COMPACT_ATOMS: atom_id res chain seq x y z
N MET A 1 -9.00 54.40 -21.08
CA MET A 1 -7.57 54.27 -21.40
C MET A 1 -7.08 52.90 -20.95
N PRO A 2 -6.29 52.19 -21.77
CA PRO A 2 -6.33 50.72 -21.83
C PRO A 2 -5.27 50.05 -20.95
N ALA A 3 -5.57 48.81 -20.54
CA ALA A 3 -4.62 47.89 -19.94
C ALA A 3 -3.73 47.27 -21.05
N ALA A 4 -2.42 47.39 -20.90
CA ALA A 4 -1.44 46.80 -21.80
C ALA A 4 -1.34 45.28 -21.56
N PHE A 5 -1.47 44.50 -22.64
CA PHE A 5 -1.13 43.08 -22.69
C PHE A 5 0.30 42.95 -23.19
N PHE A 6 1.17 42.28 -22.43
CA PHE A 6 2.44 41.80 -22.96
C PHE A 6 2.29 40.35 -23.40
N ILE A 7 2.42 40.12 -24.71
CA ILE A 7 2.58 38.81 -25.34
C ILE A 7 4.08 38.62 -25.55
N VAL A 8 4.66 37.57 -24.97
CA VAL A 8 6.02 37.12 -25.30
C VAL A 8 5.89 35.96 -26.31
N PRO A 9 6.40 36.09 -27.54
CA PRO A 9 6.40 34.98 -28.50
C PRO A 9 7.50 33.98 -28.13
N TYR A 10 7.16 32.69 -28.10
CA TYR A 10 8.13 31.61 -28.17
C TYR A 10 7.97 30.93 -29.53
N ASP A 11 9.01 31.03 -30.35
CA ASP A 11 9.14 30.31 -31.61
C ASP A 11 9.44 28.83 -31.33
N PHE A 12 8.62 27.94 -31.87
CA PHE A 12 8.97 26.53 -32.03
C PHE A 12 9.44 26.29 -33.47
N PRO A 13 10.62 25.67 -33.68
CA PRO A 13 11.10 25.35 -35.02
C PRO A 13 10.21 24.27 -35.65
N GLN A 14 9.64 24.58 -36.80
CA GLN A 14 8.92 23.63 -37.65
C GLN A 14 9.88 22.65 -38.31
N CYS A 15 9.52 21.36 -38.28
CA CYS A 15 9.99 20.39 -39.26
C CYS A 15 8.81 19.53 -39.74
N GLY A 16 8.28 19.88 -40.93
CA GLY A 16 7.87 18.92 -41.96
C GLY A 16 6.51 18.19 -41.88
N ARG A 17 5.54 18.77 -42.62
CA ARG A 17 4.47 18.15 -43.46
C ARG A 17 3.33 17.35 -42.80
N GLY A 18 2.11 17.93 -42.87
CA GLY A 18 0.84 17.18 -42.79
C GLY A 18 -0.34 18.06 -42.37
N ASN A 19 -1.26 18.35 -43.30
CA ASN A 19 -2.34 19.34 -43.21
C ASN A 19 -3.41 19.07 -42.12
N GLY A 20 -3.77 20.10 -41.36
CA GLY A 20 -5.02 20.14 -40.58
C GLY A 20 -4.98 21.10 -39.39
N VAL A 21 -5.27 22.38 -39.60
CA VAL A 21 -5.41 23.36 -38.50
C VAL A 21 -6.83 23.27 -37.92
N VAL A 22 -6.98 22.77 -36.70
CA VAL A 22 -8.20 22.94 -35.90
C VAL A 22 -7.99 24.14 -34.98
N ARG A 23 -8.58 25.29 -35.32
CA ARG A 23 -8.67 26.44 -34.41
C ARG A 23 -9.88 26.23 -33.49
N ARG A 24 -9.68 26.14 -32.18
CA ARG A 24 -10.74 26.30 -31.19
C ARG A 24 -10.59 27.67 -30.52
N ALA A 25 -11.54 28.57 -30.79
CA ALA A 25 -11.74 29.78 -30.00
C ALA A 25 -12.79 29.47 -28.93
N VAL A 26 -12.51 29.81 -27.66
CA VAL A 26 -13.49 29.76 -26.57
C VAL A 26 -13.79 31.20 -26.19
N SER A 27 -15.03 31.63 -26.42
CA SER A 27 -15.57 32.88 -25.88
C SER A 27 -16.31 32.56 -24.59
N ILE A 28 -16.06 33.33 -23.53
CA ILE A 28 -16.76 33.23 -22.24
C ILE A 28 -17.57 34.51 -22.07
N ASP A 29 -18.89 34.41 -22.19
CA ASP A 29 -19.79 35.48 -21.76
C ASP A 29 -19.95 35.42 -20.24
N ARG A 30 -19.58 36.52 -19.56
CA ARG A 30 -19.79 36.71 -18.13
C ARG A 30 -21.16 37.33 -17.90
N ARG A 31 -22.21 36.52 -18.00
CA ARG A 31 -23.48 36.75 -17.31
C ARG A 31 -24.24 35.43 -17.26
N VAL A 32 -24.62 35.01 -16.05
CA VAL A 32 -25.39 33.81 -15.70
C VAL A 32 -24.57 32.51 -15.56
N GLY A 33 -24.50 32.00 -14.32
CA GLY A 33 -23.75 30.82 -13.94
C GLY A 33 -24.48 29.49 -14.22
N LYS A 34 -23.80 28.61 -14.96
CA LYS A 34 -23.73 27.13 -14.85
C LYS A 34 -23.17 26.57 -16.17
N PRO A 35 -22.07 25.81 -16.21
CA PRO A 35 -21.66 25.13 -17.43
C PRO A 35 -22.47 23.83 -17.60
N ALA A 36 -23.34 23.80 -18.61
CA ALA A 36 -23.88 22.57 -19.18
C ALA A 36 -23.10 22.23 -20.45
N VAL A 37 -22.55 21.03 -20.54
CA VAL A 37 -21.92 20.50 -21.76
C VAL A 37 -22.94 19.55 -22.40
N ILE A 38 -23.61 20.00 -23.46
CA ILE A 38 -24.41 19.14 -24.34
C ILE A 38 -23.53 18.80 -25.54
N ALA A 39 -23.09 17.55 -25.65
CA ALA A 39 -22.45 17.02 -26.84
C ALA A 39 -23.51 16.32 -27.69
N THR A 40 -23.95 16.96 -28.77
CA THR A 40 -24.76 16.33 -29.82
C THR A 40 -23.83 15.88 -30.93
N VAL A 41 -23.72 14.56 -31.13
CA VAL A 41 -23.08 13.98 -32.32
C VAL A 41 -24.20 13.62 -33.29
N MET A 42 -24.28 14.35 -34.41
CA MET A 42 -25.07 13.97 -35.58
C MET A 42 -24.15 13.20 -36.53
N ALA A 43 -24.47 11.95 -36.83
CA ALA A 43 -23.88 11.21 -37.93
C ALA A 43 -24.99 10.70 -38.85
N ALA A 44 -24.88 11.06 -40.12
CA ALA A 44 -25.83 10.73 -41.17
C ALA A 44 -25.64 9.29 -41.70
N VAL A 45 -26.75 8.65 -42.04
CA VAL A 45 -26.87 7.31 -42.64
C VAL A 45 -26.91 7.44 -44.17
N PRO A 46 -26.33 6.48 -44.92
CA PRO A 46 -26.89 6.04 -46.19
C PRO A 46 -27.37 4.57 -46.15
N LYS A 47 -28.49 4.32 -46.86
CA LYS A 47 -29.18 3.03 -47.02
C LYS A 47 -28.47 2.07 -47.99
N GLY A 48 -28.60 0.76 -47.76
CA GLY A 48 -29.03 -0.17 -48.82
C GLY A 48 -28.37 -1.56 -48.91
N GLN A 49 -29.20 -2.59 -48.67
CA GLN A 49 -29.25 -3.96 -49.25
C GLN A 49 -28.46 -5.14 -48.64
N SER A 50 -28.98 -6.33 -48.95
CA SER A 50 -29.29 -7.49 -48.10
C SER A 50 -28.52 -8.78 -48.40
N SER A 51 -28.30 -9.61 -47.38
CA SER A 51 -28.42 -11.09 -47.31
C SER A 51 -27.92 -11.49 -45.90
N GLY A 52 -28.50 -12.38 -45.10
CA GLY A 52 -29.04 -13.70 -45.37
C GLY A 52 -28.16 -14.72 -44.63
N SER A 53 -28.43 -15.02 -43.35
CA SER A 53 -28.00 -16.28 -42.69
C SER A 53 -28.58 -16.40 -41.27
N GLU A 54 -29.24 -17.52 -41.01
CA GLU A 54 -29.76 -17.97 -39.73
C GLU A 54 -28.63 -18.26 -38.74
N GLU A 55 -28.77 -17.83 -37.47
CA GLU A 55 -27.96 -18.39 -36.38
C GLU A 55 -28.76 -18.51 -35.07
N ARG A 56 -29.33 -19.71 -34.91
CA ARG A 56 -29.57 -20.50 -33.69
C ARG A 56 -29.45 -19.77 -32.33
N ILE A 57 -30.58 -19.34 -31.77
CA ILE A 57 -30.69 -18.94 -30.36
C ILE A 57 -30.83 -20.19 -29.47
N MET A 58 -29.78 -20.52 -28.73
CA MET A 58 -29.81 -21.54 -27.66
C MET A 58 -30.50 -20.94 -26.43
N LYS A 59 -31.76 -21.33 -26.16
CA LYS A 59 -32.46 -21.01 -24.92
C LYS A 59 -31.82 -21.78 -23.76
N THR A 60 -31.11 -21.10 -22.86
CA THR A 60 -30.76 -21.61 -21.54
C THR A 60 -32.01 -21.67 -20.66
N SER A 61 -32.54 -22.88 -20.46
CA SER A 61 -33.57 -23.18 -19.46
C SER A 61 -32.94 -23.10 -18.06
N LYS A 62 -33.46 -22.20 -17.20
CA LYS A 62 -33.19 -22.22 -15.76
C LYS A 62 -34.08 -23.28 -15.11
N SER A 63 -33.54 -24.47 -14.85
CA SER A 63 -34.23 -25.47 -14.02
C SER A 63 -34.39 -24.94 -12.60
N HIS A 64 -35.63 -24.73 -12.17
CA HIS A 64 -35.97 -24.52 -10.76
C HIS A 64 -36.12 -25.91 -10.15
N LEU A 65 -35.22 -26.28 -9.24
CA LEU A 65 -35.34 -27.52 -8.46
C LEU A 65 -36.57 -27.38 -7.55
N ARG A 66 -37.55 -28.27 -7.70
CA ARG A 66 -38.68 -28.39 -6.77
C ARG A 66 -38.33 -29.48 -5.76
N GLY A 67 -38.88 -29.39 -4.54
CA GLY A 67 -38.53 -30.31 -3.43
C GLY A 67 -38.81 -31.80 -3.70
N GLU A 68 -39.52 -32.10 -4.79
CA GLU A 68 -39.78 -33.44 -5.33
C GLU A 68 -38.61 -34.03 -6.14
N ASP A 69 -37.58 -33.24 -6.47
CA ASP A 69 -36.35 -33.67 -7.17
C ASP A 69 -35.24 -34.18 -6.23
N ILE A 70 -35.51 -34.26 -4.91
CA ILE A 70 -34.53 -34.67 -3.90
C ILE A 70 -34.75 -36.15 -3.56
N PRO A 71 -33.80 -37.05 -3.91
CA PRO A 71 -33.92 -38.46 -3.55
C PRO A 71 -34.06 -38.63 -2.04
N ALA A 72 -34.99 -39.47 -1.57
CA ALA A 72 -35.20 -39.70 -0.14
C ALA A 72 -33.92 -40.14 0.60
N SER A 73 -32.97 -40.77 -0.10
CA SER A 73 -31.64 -41.14 0.39
C SER A 73 -30.71 -39.96 0.70
N SER A 74 -31.02 -38.76 0.19
CA SER A 74 -30.28 -37.52 0.43
C SER A 74 -30.87 -36.67 1.57
N ILE A 75 -32.00 -37.10 2.14
CA ILE A 75 -32.60 -36.48 3.32
C ILE A 75 -31.99 -37.15 4.56
N THR A 76 -31.23 -36.37 5.34
CA THR A 76 -30.60 -36.88 6.57
C THR A 76 -31.68 -37.38 7.55
N PRO A 77 -31.59 -38.62 8.06
CA PRO A 77 -32.56 -39.15 9.01
C PRO A 77 -32.67 -38.27 10.27
N ARG A 78 -33.90 -38.09 10.77
CA ARG A 78 -34.21 -37.18 11.89
C ARG A 78 -33.39 -37.48 13.14
N GLU A 79 -33.04 -38.74 13.35
CA GLU A 79 -32.24 -39.26 14.47
C GLU A 79 -30.79 -38.75 14.44
N VAL A 80 -30.20 -38.59 13.25
CA VAL A 80 -28.84 -38.05 13.07
C VAL A 80 -28.82 -36.54 13.30
N GLY A 81 -29.89 -35.85 12.90
CA GLY A 81 -30.07 -34.41 13.13
C GLY A 81 -30.27 -34.02 14.60
N THR A 82 -30.99 -34.83 15.37
CA THR A 82 -31.20 -34.62 16.82
C THR A 82 -29.96 -34.98 17.65
N SER A 83 -29.20 -35.98 17.23
CA SER A 83 -27.94 -36.39 17.87
C SER A 83 -26.87 -35.29 17.82
N ARG A 84 -26.76 -34.56 16.70
CA ARG A 84 -25.86 -33.39 16.57
C ARG A 84 -26.25 -32.23 17.51
N ARG A 85 -27.53 -31.93 17.67
CA ARG A 85 -28.00 -30.89 18.61
C ARG A 85 -27.81 -31.29 20.08
N ARG A 86 -27.89 -32.58 20.40
CA ARG A 86 -27.65 -33.10 21.76
C ARG A 86 -26.16 -33.04 22.11
N PHE A 87 -25.28 -33.37 21.16
CA PHE A 87 -23.82 -33.25 21.33
C PHE A 87 -23.37 -31.79 21.56
N LEU A 88 -23.92 -30.84 20.80
CA LEU A 88 -23.62 -29.39 20.96
C LEU A 88 -24.15 -28.81 22.28
N ARG A 89 -25.23 -29.36 22.85
CA ARG A 89 -25.73 -28.95 24.18
C ARG A 89 -24.93 -29.60 25.32
N ALA A 90 -24.43 -30.82 25.13
CA ALA A 90 -23.61 -31.52 26.12
C ALA A 90 -22.18 -30.96 26.26
N SER A 91 -21.65 -30.31 25.22
CA SER A 91 -20.32 -29.68 25.25
C SER A 91 -20.30 -28.27 25.88
N GLY A 92 -21.47 -27.70 26.19
CA GLY A 92 -21.60 -26.37 26.80
C GLY A 92 -21.82 -26.33 28.31
N ALA A 93 -22.04 -27.46 28.98
CA ALA A 93 -22.52 -27.50 30.38
C ALA A 93 -21.76 -28.45 31.32
N GLY A 94 -20.47 -28.73 31.05
CA GLY A 94 -19.73 -29.80 31.72
C GLY A 94 -18.40 -29.44 32.39
N LEU A 95 -18.15 -28.18 32.77
CA LEU A 95 -16.88 -27.80 33.43
C LEU A 95 -17.02 -26.87 34.65
N THR A 96 -18.11 -27.02 35.42
CA THR A 96 -18.22 -26.39 36.74
C THR A 96 -18.45 -27.46 37.81
N GLY A 97 -17.37 -28.09 38.27
CA GLY A 97 -17.43 -28.94 39.46
C GLY A 97 -16.29 -29.94 39.59
N LEU A 98 -15.45 -29.70 40.61
CA LEU A 98 -14.47 -30.57 41.26
C LEU A 98 -13.01 -30.40 40.82
N GLY A 99 -12.20 -29.93 41.78
CA GLY A 99 -10.81 -29.54 41.63
C GLY A 99 -9.79 -30.67 41.76
N GLY A 100 -8.52 -30.29 41.57
CA GLY A 100 -7.35 -31.08 41.97
C GLY A 100 -6.47 -31.57 40.82
N ALA A 101 -5.43 -30.78 40.52
CA ALA A 101 -4.10 -31.18 40.04
C ALA A 101 -3.96 -32.22 38.91
N VAL A 102 -3.84 -31.73 37.66
CA VAL A 102 -2.92 -32.29 36.66
C VAL A 102 -2.24 -31.12 35.93
N LEU A 103 -0.94 -30.94 36.19
CA LEU A 103 -0.02 -30.18 35.36
C LEU A 103 0.14 -30.92 34.02
N GLY A 104 -0.28 -30.32 32.90
CA GLY A 104 0.05 -30.85 31.58
C GLY A 104 -0.87 -30.39 30.45
N VAL A 105 -0.38 -29.43 29.67
CA VAL A 105 -0.85 -29.10 28.29
C VAL A 105 -2.33 -28.70 28.18
N LEU A 106 -2.67 -27.52 28.72
CA LEU A 106 -3.73 -26.73 28.10
C LEU A 106 -3.11 -26.07 26.85
N PRO A 107 -3.71 -26.18 25.65
CA PRO A 107 -3.32 -25.31 24.56
C PRO A 107 -3.58 -23.90 25.09
N GLN A 108 -2.54 -23.08 25.16
CA GLN A 108 -2.71 -21.65 25.36
C GLN A 108 -3.68 -21.21 24.28
N ARG A 109 -4.96 -21.06 24.64
CA ARG A 109 -5.90 -20.27 23.86
C ARG A 109 -5.24 -18.91 23.84
N VAL A 110 -4.66 -18.60 22.69
CA VAL A 110 -3.97 -17.36 22.41
C VAL A 110 -4.98 -16.25 22.66
N ALA A 111 -4.93 -15.70 23.87
CA ALA A 111 -5.57 -14.44 24.21
C ALA A 111 -4.75 -13.33 23.56
N PHE A 112 -4.87 -13.19 22.24
CA PHE A 112 -4.45 -12.01 21.49
C PHE A 112 -5.39 -11.79 20.32
N ALA A 113 -6.63 -11.46 20.63
CA ALA A 113 -7.21 -10.29 20.01
C ALA A 113 -7.11 -9.21 21.08
N ALA A 114 -6.17 -8.28 20.95
CA ALA A 114 -6.54 -6.94 21.36
C ALA A 114 -7.80 -6.65 20.54
N ASP A 115 -8.92 -6.36 21.19
CA ASP A 115 -9.97 -5.58 20.57
C ASP A 115 -9.31 -4.23 20.21
N SER A 116 -8.55 -4.21 19.11
CA SER A 116 -8.07 -2.97 18.54
C SER A 116 -9.33 -2.20 18.16
N ALA A 117 -9.44 -0.98 18.66
CA ALA A 117 -10.35 0.04 18.15
C ALA A 117 -9.97 0.32 16.69
N GLY A 118 -10.25 -0.64 15.82
CA GLY A 118 -9.86 -0.60 14.43
C GLY A 118 -10.52 0.56 13.72
N THR A 119 -10.10 0.80 12.49
CA THR A 119 -10.73 1.79 11.61
C THR A 119 -12.12 1.35 11.11
N GLY A 120 -12.56 0.13 11.45
CA GLY A 120 -13.80 -0.46 10.94
C GLY A 120 -13.63 -1.10 9.56
N LEU A 121 -12.37 -1.27 9.11
CA LEU A 121 -12.04 -1.95 7.86
C LEU A 121 -12.08 -3.47 8.02
N ALA A 122 -11.95 -4.18 6.91
CA ALA A 122 -11.94 -5.63 6.92
C ALA A 122 -10.80 -6.17 7.81
N LYS A 123 -11.13 -7.11 8.70
CA LYS A 123 -10.14 -7.77 9.56
C LYS A 123 -9.12 -8.53 8.70
N LEU A 124 -7.86 -8.46 9.11
CA LEU A 124 -6.75 -9.21 8.52
C LEU A 124 -6.03 -9.96 9.64
N THR A 125 -6.36 -11.23 9.83
CA THR A 125 -5.80 -12.06 10.89
C THR A 125 -4.35 -12.42 10.58
N ALA A 126 -3.45 -12.13 11.53
CA ALA A 126 -2.05 -12.53 11.47
C ALA A 126 -1.54 -12.82 12.88
N ALA A 127 -0.67 -13.82 13.03
CA ALA A 127 -0.04 -14.11 14.31
C ALA A 127 1.07 -13.09 14.58
N ARG A 128 1.16 -12.60 15.83
CA ARG A 128 2.26 -11.72 16.23
C ARG A 128 3.58 -12.47 16.24
N ASN A 129 4.55 -11.98 15.49
CA ASN A 129 5.89 -12.52 15.50
C ASN A 129 6.71 -11.85 16.61
N THR A 130 6.98 -12.61 17.68
CA THR A 130 7.71 -12.14 18.86
C THR A 130 9.17 -11.80 18.58
N ARG A 131 9.78 -12.35 17.51
CA ARG A 131 11.15 -11.99 17.08
C ARG A 131 11.27 -10.52 16.66
N TYR A 132 10.17 -9.92 16.23
CA TYR A 132 10.11 -8.54 15.78
C TYR A 132 9.29 -7.66 16.72
N ALA A 133 9.05 -8.12 17.95
CA ALA A 133 8.43 -7.30 18.97
C ALA A 133 9.47 -6.33 19.55
N ILE A 134 9.07 -5.07 19.68
CA ILE A 134 9.82 -4.04 20.41
C ILE A 134 9.07 -3.68 21.69
N ALA A 135 9.81 -3.20 22.69
CA ALA A 135 9.25 -2.86 24.01
C ALA A 135 8.43 -1.57 24.01
N ASP A 136 8.62 -0.69 23.03
CA ASP A 136 7.90 0.57 22.93
C ASP A 136 6.38 0.36 22.82
N LYS A 137 5.62 1.24 23.47
CA LYS A 137 4.17 1.33 23.32
C LYS A 137 3.81 1.65 21.85
N PRO A 138 2.88 0.89 21.23
CA PRO A 138 2.31 1.25 19.93
C PRO A 138 1.65 2.64 19.94
N THR A 139 1.86 3.40 18.86
CA THR A 139 1.23 4.71 18.64
C THR A 139 -0.25 4.52 18.34
N ASP A 140 -1.13 5.30 18.95
CA ASP A 140 -2.59 5.18 18.76
C ASP A 140 -2.97 5.09 17.27
N ILE A 141 -3.88 4.18 16.93
CA ILE A 141 -4.32 3.97 15.56
C ILE A 141 -4.90 5.25 14.94
N GLN A 142 -5.54 6.11 15.74
CA GLN A 142 -6.04 7.40 15.26
C GLN A 142 -4.89 8.28 14.76
N ASP A 143 -3.78 8.35 15.50
CA ASP A 143 -2.59 9.11 15.08
C ASP A 143 -1.95 8.48 13.84
N VAL A 144 -1.83 7.15 13.81
CA VAL A 144 -1.27 6.39 12.68
C VAL A 144 -2.07 6.61 11.39
N THR A 145 -3.36 6.88 11.51
CA THR A 145 -4.31 6.98 10.39
C THR A 145 -4.75 8.42 10.08
N THR A 146 -4.27 9.42 10.83
CA THR A 146 -4.57 10.84 10.59
C THR A 146 -3.34 11.73 10.45
N TYR A 147 -2.15 11.25 10.86
CA TYR A 147 -0.88 11.97 10.69
C TYR A 147 -0.01 11.25 9.66
N ASN A 148 -0.15 11.62 8.39
CA ASN A 148 0.42 10.88 7.27
C ASN A 148 1.10 11.80 6.25
N ASN A 149 2.19 11.29 5.63
CA ASN A 149 2.69 11.81 4.37
C ASN A 149 2.22 10.91 3.24
N PHE A 150 1.40 11.43 2.33
CA PHE A 150 1.02 10.75 1.09
C PHE A 150 0.66 11.81 0.04
N TYR A 151 1.68 12.28 -0.70
CA TYR A 151 1.62 13.54 -1.45
C TYR A 151 0.68 13.46 -2.66
N GLU A 152 0.41 12.25 -3.16
CA GLU A 152 -0.65 11.92 -4.12
C GLU A 152 -2.05 12.34 -3.63
N PHE A 153 -2.21 12.60 -2.33
CA PHE A 153 -3.44 13.08 -1.69
C PHE A 153 -3.29 14.45 -1.01
N GLY A 154 -2.12 15.09 -1.05
CA GLY A 154 -1.86 16.40 -0.44
C GLY A 154 -0.61 16.43 0.44
N THR A 155 -0.10 17.63 0.71
CA THR A 155 1.16 17.86 1.43
C THR A 155 0.99 18.04 2.93
N ASP A 156 -0.21 18.39 3.40
CA ASP A 156 -0.47 18.52 4.83
C ASP A 156 -0.65 17.14 5.46
N LYS A 157 -0.27 17.01 6.73
CA LYS A 157 -0.30 15.73 7.46
C LYS A 157 -1.68 15.07 7.53
N SER A 158 -2.72 15.89 7.51
CA SER A 158 -4.11 15.45 7.59
C SER A 158 -4.77 15.27 6.22
N ASP A 159 -4.12 15.67 5.14
CA ASP A 159 -4.66 15.55 3.79
C ASP A 159 -4.91 14.11 3.37
N PRO A 160 -3.99 13.15 3.58
CA PRO A 160 -4.24 11.77 3.19
C PRO A 160 -5.49 11.20 3.86
N ALA A 161 -5.69 11.45 5.15
CA ALA A 161 -6.88 10.97 5.87
C ALA A 161 -8.19 11.57 5.33
N ARG A 162 -8.18 12.84 4.91
CA ARG A 162 -9.36 13.49 4.31
C ARG A 162 -9.62 13.08 2.87
N ARG A 163 -8.55 12.88 2.08
CA ARG A 163 -8.63 12.82 0.61
C ARG A 163 -8.45 11.42 0.04
N ALA A 164 -7.82 10.47 0.77
CA ALA A 164 -7.53 9.14 0.24
C ALA A 164 -8.75 8.22 0.10
N GLY A 165 -9.96 8.66 0.52
CA GLY A 165 -11.21 7.92 0.30
C GLY A 165 -11.55 7.70 -1.17
N THR A 166 -10.96 8.47 -2.09
CA THR A 166 -11.10 8.29 -3.56
C THR A 166 -10.29 7.12 -4.11
N LEU A 167 -9.30 6.61 -3.36
CA LEU A 167 -8.49 5.46 -3.76
C LEU A 167 -9.34 4.18 -3.71
N LYS A 168 -9.31 3.42 -4.80
CA LYS A 168 -9.94 2.11 -4.93
C LYS A 168 -8.86 1.03 -4.77
N PRO A 169 -8.68 0.45 -3.57
CA PRO A 169 -7.66 -0.56 -3.32
C PRO A 169 -8.00 -1.93 -3.92
N ARG A 170 -9.19 -2.09 -4.51
CA ARG A 170 -9.65 -3.32 -5.17
C ARG A 170 -10.54 -2.98 -6.38
N PRO A 171 -10.43 -3.72 -7.51
CA PRO A 171 -9.39 -4.69 -7.80
C PRO A 171 -8.01 -4.01 -7.87
N TRP A 172 -6.94 -4.77 -7.60
CA TRP A 172 -5.58 -4.24 -7.61
C TRP A 172 -4.61 -5.26 -8.18
N GLN A 173 -3.69 -4.80 -9.00
CA GLN A 173 -2.70 -5.62 -9.69
C GLN A 173 -1.30 -5.06 -9.47
N ILE A 174 -0.34 -5.96 -9.29
CA ILE A 174 1.07 -5.63 -9.10
C ILE A 174 1.85 -6.37 -10.17
N ALA A 175 2.48 -5.62 -11.07
CA ALA A 175 3.36 -6.18 -12.09
C ALA A 175 4.75 -6.45 -11.51
N ILE A 176 5.22 -7.70 -11.60
CA ILE A 176 6.62 -8.05 -11.36
C ILE A 176 7.34 -8.17 -12.69
N GLU A 177 8.37 -7.34 -12.89
CA GLU A 177 9.09 -7.22 -14.17
C GLU A 177 10.60 -6.99 -13.99
N GLY A 178 11.33 -6.92 -15.11
CA GLY A 178 12.77 -6.69 -15.13
C GLY A 178 13.57 -7.98 -15.03
N GLU A 179 14.68 -7.94 -14.28
CA GLU A 179 15.66 -9.02 -14.10
C GLU A 179 15.13 -10.18 -13.23
N VAL A 180 14.08 -10.85 -13.72
CA VAL A 180 13.43 -12.02 -13.10
C VAL A 180 13.19 -13.13 -14.12
N LYS A 181 13.23 -14.38 -13.65
CA LYS A 181 12.89 -15.54 -14.50
C LYS A 181 11.38 -15.75 -14.64
N GLN A 182 10.59 -15.26 -13.68
CA GLN A 182 9.14 -15.46 -13.64
C GLN A 182 8.40 -14.11 -13.57
N PRO A 183 8.43 -13.30 -14.65
CA PRO A 183 7.63 -12.08 -14.69
C PRO A 183 6.14 -12.42 -14.63
N LYS A 184 5.41 -11.74 -13.76
CA LYS A 184 4.00 -12.05 -13.49
C LYS A 184 3.26 -10.83 -12.95
N VAL A 185 1.99 -10.72 -13.33
CA VAL A 185 1.06 -9.81 -12.68
C VAL A 185 0.31 -10.56 -11.59
N TYR A 186 0.43 -10.10 -10.35
CA TYR A 186 -0.31 -10.63 -9.22
C TYR A 186 -1.54 -9.77 -8.95
N ASP A 187 -2.71 -10.39 -8.80
CA ASP A 187 -3.81 -9.75 -8.09
C ASP A 187 -3.50 -9.70 -6.57
N ILE A 188 -4.14 -8.76 -5.88
CA ILE A 188 -3.93 -8.57 -4.44
C ILE A 188 -4.29 -9.81 -3.60
N ASP A 189 -5.28 -10.60 -4.01
CA ASP A 189 -5.70 -11.79 -3.27
C ASP A 189 -4.69 -12.93 -3.40
N THR A 190 -4.02 -13.03 -4.55
CA THR A 190 -2.90 -13.94 -4.77
C THR A 190 -1.70 -13.51 -3.93
N LEU A 191 -1.35 -12.21 -3.86
CA LEU A 191 -0.26 -11.75 -3.00
C LEU A 191 -0.52 -12.02 -1.52
N LEU A 192 -1.75 -11.81 -1.04
CA LEU A 192 -2.14 -12.08 0.35
C LEU A 192 -1.98 -13.56 0.74
N LYS A 193 -2.06 -14.48 -0.23
CA LYS A 193 -1.93 -15.93 -0.03
C LYS A 193 -0.53 -16.46 -0.34
N LEU A 194 0.39 -15.63 -0.84
CA LEU A 194 1.70 -16.06 -1.29
C LEU A 194 2.57 -16.61 -0.15
N ALA A 195 2.47 -16.01 1.04
CA ALA A 195 3.17 -16.44 2.24
C ALA A 195 2.33 -16.15 3.50
N PRO A 196 2.59 -16.86 4.62
CA PRO A 196 1.88 -16.61 5.88
C PRO A 196 2.06 -15.16 6.35
N LEU A 197 0.94 -14.50 6.66
CA LEU A 197 0.96 -13.17 7.24
C LEU A 197 1.34 -13.22 8.71
N GLU A 198 2.12 -12.24 9.13
CA GLU A 198 2.54 -12.03 10.51
C GLU A 198 2.40 -10.57 10.89
N GLU A 199 2.10 -10.33 12.17
CA GLU A 199 2.14 -9.00 12.76
C GLU A 199 3.55 -8.73 13.30
N ARG A 200 4.13 -7.59 12.90
CA ARG A 200 5.43 -7.10 13.35
C ARG A 200 5.32 -5.68 13.86
N VAL A 201 5.84 -5.44 15.06
CA VAL A 201 5.75 -4.14 15.73
C VAL A 201 7.02 -3.36 15.43
N TYR A 202 6.94 -2.36 14.54
CA TYR A 202 8.12 -1.61 14.11
C TYR A 202 8.09 -0.15 14.50
N ARG A 203 9.27 0.39 14.78
CA ARG A 203 9.50 1.84 14.77
C ARG A 203 9.43 2.32 13.32
N HIS A 204 8.72 3.42 13.11
CA HIS A 204 8.70 4.16 11.86
C HIS A 204 9.25 5.56 12.12
N ARG A 205 10.27 5.98 11.38
CA ARG A 205 10.92 7.29 11.52
C ARG A 205 10.83 8.06 10.22
N CYS A 206 10.09 9.15 10.19
CA CYS A 206 10.04 10.07 9.05
C CYS A 206 11.25 10.98 9.07
N VAL A 207 11.85 11.32 7.92
CA VAL A 207 13.00 12.23 7.81
C VAL A 207 12.77 13.61 8.45
N GLU A 208 11.52 14.06 8.52
CA GLU A 208 11.07 15.34 9.11
C GLU A 208 11.21 15.41 10.66
N GLY A 209 11.81 14.41 11.30
CA GLY A 209 12.09 14.46 12.74
C GLY A 209 10.94 13.97 13.63
N TRP A 210 10.01 13.16 13.11
CA TRP A 210 8.97 12.51 13.90
C TRP A 210 8.96 10.99 13.72
N SER A 211 8.41 10.27 14.71
CA SER A 211 8.35 8.80 14.70
C SER A 211 7.05 8.23 15.28
N MET A 212 6.79 6.96 14.96
CA MET A 212 5.66 6.14 15.44
C MET A 212 6.12 4.71 15.74
N VAL A 213 5.34 3.95 16.50
CA VAL A 213 5.44 2.48 16.53
C VAL A 213 4.14 1.91 16.03
N ILE A 214 4.23 1.03 15.04
CA ILE A 214 3.06 0.56 14.31
C ILE A 214 3.14 -0.97 14.25
N PRO A 215 2.08 -1.68 14.70
CA PRO A 215 1.91 -3.11 14.45
C PRO A 215 1.46 -3.32 13.00
N TRP A 216 2.43 -3.58 12.13
CA TRP A 216 2.21 -3.85 10.71
C TRP A 216 1.88 -5.32 10.48
N ILE A 217 1.07 -5.61 9.46
CA ILE A 217 0.75 -6.98 9.04
C ILE A 217 1.23 -7.20 7.62
N GLY A 218 2.05 -8.25 7.42
CA GLY A 218 2.65 -8.56 6.14
C GLY A 218 3.48 -9.83 6.18
N TYR A 219 4.35 -10.00 5.19
CA TYR A 219 5.41 -11.02 5.19
C TYR A 219 6.71 -10.44 4.65
N SER A 220 7.83 -11.10 4.94
CA SER A 220 9.14 -10.68 4.44
C SER A 220 9.12 -10.55 2.92
N LEU A 221 9.59 -9.42 2.37
CA LEU A 221 9.68 -9.22 0.92
C LEU A 221 10.49 -10.33 0.24
N ALA A 222 11.45 -10.93 0.95
CA ALA A 222 12.23 -12.08 0.50
C ALA A 222 11.36 -13.26 0.03
N GLU A 223 10.16 -13.46 0.60
CA GLU A 223 9.25 -14.52 0.15
C GLU A 223 8.80 -14.28 -1.29
N LEU A 224 8.36 -13.06 -1.63
CA LEU A 224 8.00 -12.71 -3.00
C LEU A 224 9.22 -12.79 -3.92
N ILE A 225 10.37 -12.27 -3.48
CA ILE A 225 11.60 -12.29 -4.29
C ILE A 225 11.98 -13.73 -4.65
N ARG A 226 11.94 -14.66 -3.69
CA ARG A 226 12.23 -16.09 -3.94
C ARG A 226 11.30 -16.70 -4.99
N GLN A 227 10.01 -16.36 -4.97
CA GLN A 227 9.03 -16.89 -5.93
C GLN A 227 9.32 -16.44 -7.37
N VAL A 228 9.75 -15.20 -7.56
CA VAL A 228 9.92 -14.61 -8.90
C VAL A 228 11.31 -14.87 -9.50
N GLN A 229 12.22 -15.41 -8.69
CA GLN A 229 13.55 -15.89 -9.09
C GLN A 229 14.37 -14.84 -9.88
N PRO A 230 14.93 -13.81 -9.22
CA PRO A 230 15.76 -12.81 -9.88
C PRO A 230 16.94 -13.43 -10.61
N THR A 231 17.35 -12.80 -11.72
CA THR A 231 18.59 -13.18 -12.42
C THR A 231 19.81 -12.72 -11.62
N GLY A 232 21.01 -13.18 -12.01
CA GLY A 232 22.26 -12.70 -11.41
C GLY A 232 22.52 -11.20 -11.64
N ASN A 233 21.83 -10.57 -12.58
CA ASN A 233 21.95 -9.15 -12.90
C ASN A 233 21.07 -8.27 -12.01
N ALA A 234 20.06 -8.82 -11.32
CA ALA A 234 19.21 -8.04 -10.42
C ALA A 234 20.00 -7.56 -9.19
N LYS A 235 20.45 -6.30 -9.20
CA LYS A 235 21.19 -5.70 -8.08
C LYS A 235 20.32 -4.82 -7.18
N TYR A 236 19.19 -4.36 -7.71
CA TYR A 236 18.24 -3.51 -7.00
C TYR A 236 16.80 -3.93 -7.29
N VAL A 237 15.90 -3.53 -6.41
CA VAL A 237 14.45 -3.66 -6.55
C VAL A 237 13.85 -2.26 -6.54
N GLU A 238 13.18 -1.89 -7.62
CA GLU A 238 12.45 -0.64 -7.79
C GLU A 238 10.96 -0.87 -7.51
N PHE A 239 10.35 0.02 -6.74
CA PHE A 239 8.92 0.04 -6.41
C PHE A 239 8.28 1.25 -7.05
N VAL A 240 7.17 1.05 -7.78
CA VAL A 240 6.43 2.13 -8.42
C VAL A 240 5.01 2.19 -7.85
N THR A 241 4.64 3.35 -7.34
CA THR A 241 3.31 3.66 -6.81
C THR A 241 2.32 3.91 -7.94
N LEU A 242 1.04 3.64 -7.70
CA LEU A 242 -0.04 4.09 -8.59
C LEU A 242 0.06 5.61 -8.82
N ALA A 243 -0.11 6.05 -10.06
CA ALA A 243 -0.32 7.46 -10.38
C ALA A 243 -1.57 7.59 -11.25
N ASP A 244 -2.74 7.69 -10.60
CA ASP A 244 -4.03 7.88 -11.26
C ASP A 244 -4.62 9.26 -10.89
N PRO A 245 -4.55 10.26 -11.79
CA PRO A 245 -5.08 11.60 -11.54
C PRO A 245 -6.59 11.64 -11.23
N LYS A 246 -7.35 10.59 -11.57
CA LYS A 246 -8.79 10.51 -11.24
C LYS A 246 -9.04 10.19 -9.78
N GLN A 247 -8.09 9.54 -9.11
CA GLN A 247 -8.21 9.12 -7.71
C GLN A 247 -7.25 9.89 -6.81
N MET A 248 -6.15 10.41 -7.35
CA MET A 248 -5.03 11.02 -6.62
C MET A 248 -4.89 12.50 -7.01
N PRO A 249 -5.67 13.41 -6.39
CA PRO A 249 -5.67 14.83 -6.76
C PRO A 249 -4.31 15.50 -6.55
N GLY A 250 -3.47 14.96 -5.66
CA GLY A 250 -2.14 15.47 -5.36
C GLY A 250 -1.17 15.40 -6.54
N LEU A 251 -1.43 14.53 -7.53
CA LEU A 251 -0.61 14.42 -8.74
C LEU A 251 -0.59 15.69 -9.60
N SER A 252 -1.57 16.59 -9.39
CA SER A 252 -1.60 17.89 -10.06
C SER A 252 -0.57 18.89 -9.52
N TYR A 253 -0.03 18.66 -8.32
CA TYR A 253 1.00 19.52 -7.74
C TYR A 253 2.40 19.04 -8.16
N PRO A 254 3.27 19.93 -8.64
CA PRO A 254 4.61 19.59 -9.12
C PRO A 254 5.62 19.47 -7.97
N VAL A 255 5.25 18.82 -6.86
CA VAL A 255 6.13 18.65 -5.69
C VAL A 255 7.14 17.52 -5.92
N LEU A 256 6.74 16.48 -6.66
CA LEU A 256 7.59 15.37 -7.07
C LEU A 256 7.34 15.07 -8.55
N SER A 257 8.31 14.44 -9.21
CA SER A 257 8.05 13.79 -10.50
C SER A 257 7.26 12.51 -10.28
N TRP A 258 6.01 12.48 -10.76
CA TRP A 258 5.12 11.32 -10.66
C TRP A 258 5.38 10.29 -11.78
N PRO A 259 5.12 8.98 -11.55
CA PRO A 259 4.69 8.34 -10.30
C PRO A 259 5.76 8.40 -9.21
N TYR A 260 5.36 8.16 -7.96
CA TYR A 260 6.33 7.95 -6.89
C TYR A 260 7.11 6.65 -7.13
N VAL A 261 8.43 6.73 -7.08
CA VAL A 261 9.37 5.64 -7.34
C VAL A 261 10.36 5.56 -6.20
N GLU A 262 10.58 4.36 -5.69
CA GLU A 262 11.58 4.07 -4.68
C GLU A 262 12.38 2.82 -5.03
N GLY A 263 13.46 2.58 -4.30
CA GLY A 263 14.28 1.41 -4.52
C GLY A 263 15.09 0.95 -3.32
N LEU A 264 15.44 -0.33 -3.33
CA LEU A 264 16.31 -0.97 -2.37
C LEU A 264 17.41 -1.72 -3.11
N ARG A 265 18.60 -1.82 -2.51
CA ARG A 265 19.60 -2.79 -2.95
C ARG A 265 19.08 -4.20 -2.69
N MET A 266 19.46 -5.18 -3.51
CA MET A 266 18.89 -6.54 -3.45
C MET A 266 19.06 -7.19 -2.07
N ASP A 267 20.19 -7.00 -1.41
CA ASP A 267 20.44 -7.50 -0.05
C ASP A 267 19.54 -6.84 1.01
N GLU A 268 19.26 -5.54 0.89
CA GLU A 268 18.29 -4.83 1.72
C GLU A 268 16.87 -5.35 1.47
N ALA A 269 16.50 -5.60 0.21
CA ALA A 269 15.20 -6.13 -0.17
C ALA A 269 15.00 -7.58 0.33
N MET A 270 16.06 -8.37 0.34
CA MET A 270 16.09 -9.73 0.89
C MET A 270 16.21 -9.79 2.42
N HIS A 271 16.52 -8.66 3.07
CA HIS A 271 16.71 -8.63 4.52
C HIS A 271 15.41 -8.98 5.25
N PRO A 272 15.43 -9.84 6.29
CA PRO A 272 14.21 -10.28 6.97
C PRO A 272 13.33 -9.16 7.52
N LEU A 273 13.88 -7.98 7.83
CA LEU A 273 13.11 -6.81 8.30
C LEU A 273 12.36 -6.05 7.20
N SER A 274 12.69 -6.24 5.92
CA SER A 274 11.97 -5.64 4.80
C SER A 274 10.62 -6.33 4.64
N LEU A 275 9.54 -5.61 4.94
CA LEU A 275 8.20 -6.17 5.02
C LEU A 275 7.36 -5.68 3.83
N LEU A 276 6.77 -6.62 3.11
CA LEU A 276 5.67 -6.33 2.19
C LEU A 276 4.37 -6.37 3.02
N THR A 277 3.74 -5.21 3.15
CA THR A 277 2.72 -4.96 4.16
C THR A 277 1.36 -4.79 3.52
N PHE A 278 0.35 -5.41 4.12
CA PHE A 278 -1.05 -5.43 3.67
C PHE A 278 -2.04 -4.96 4.74
N GLY A 279 -1.60 -4.85 6.00
CA GLY A 279 -2.44 -4.40 7.11
C GLY A 279 -1.70 -3.69 8.22
N LEU A 280 -2.48 -3.19 9.17
CA LEU A 280 -2.03 -2.67 10.46
C LEU A 280 -3.14 -2.85 11.50
N TYR A 281 -2.79 -3.01 12.78
CA TYR A 281 -3.77 -3.11 13.89
C TYR A 281 -4.87 -4.18 13.71
N GLY A 282 -4.55 -5.31 13.08
CA GLY A 282 -5.50 -6.41 12.86
C GLY A 282 -6.48 -6.20 11.68
N GLU A 283 -6.30 -5.14 10.89
CA GLU A 283 -7.13 -4.80 9.74
C GLU A 283 -6.28 -4.64 8.47
N VAL A 284 -6.95 -4.71 7.31
CA VAL A 284 -6.33 -4.30 6.04
C VAL A 284 -5.89 -2.83 6.08
N LEU A 285 -4.90 -2.47 5.26
CA LEU A 285 -4.38 -1.11 5.23
C LEU A 285 -5.48 -0.08 4.94
N PRO A 286 -5.57 1.00 5.74
CA PRO A 286 -6.30 2.20 5.36
C PRO A 286 -5.65 2.88 4.15
N ASN A 287 -6.47 3.54 3.31
CA ASN A 287 -6.00 4.16 2.07
C ASN A 287 -4.86 5.16 2.31
N GLN A 288 -4.96 6.01 3.33
CA GLN A 288 -3.96 7.00 3.71
C GLN A 288 -2.61 6.39 4.15
N ASN A 289 -2.61 5.13 4.57
CA ASN A 289 -1.41 4.39 4.93
C ASN A 289 -0.77 3.68 3.73
N GLY A 290 -1.40 3.70 2.55
CA GLY A 290 -0.85 3.14 1.30
C GLY A 290 -1.49 1.83 0.87
N ALA A 291 -2.80 1.66 1.09
CA ALA A 291 -3.54 0.49 0.65
C ALA A 291 -3.42 0.23 -0.87
N PRO A 292 -3.58 -1.02 -1.33
CA PRO A 292 -3.72 -2.24 -0.52
C PRO A 292 -2.37 -2.86 -0.11
N VAL A 293 -1.26 -2.37 -0.65
CA VAL A 293 0.08 -2.93 -0.45
C VAL A 293 1.12 -1.84 -0.41
N ARG A 294 2.03 -1.91 0.56
CA ARG A 294 3.15 -0.99 0.73
C ARG A 294 4.41 -1.72 1.17
N MET A 295 5.56 -1.07 0.99
CA MET A 295 6.79 -1.46 1.66
C MET A 295 6.85 -0.89 3.07
N VAL A 296 7.53 -1.60 3.99
CA VAL A 296 7.98 -1.09 5.28
C VAL A 296 9.43 -1.53 5.50
N VAL A 297 10.32 -0.56 5.68
CA VAL A 297 11.77 -0.78 5.88
C VAL A 297 12.20 -0.04 7.14
N PRO A 298 12.17 -0.69 8.32
CA PRO A 298 12.08 0.01 9.60
C PRO A 298 13.36 0.74 10.03
N TRP A 299 14.52 0.39 9.47
CA TRP A 299 15.80 1.05 9.78
C TRP A 299 16.12 2.26 8.89
N LYS A 300 15.27 2.54 7.88
CA LYS A 300 15.39 3.65 6.95
C LYS A 300 14.37 4.75 7.25
N TYR A 301 14.61 5.95 6.72
CA TYR A 301 13.63 7.03 6.78
C TYR A 301 12.35 6.67 6.02
N GLY A 302 11.22 7.20 6.50
CA GLY A 302 9.88 6.79 6.09
C GLY A 302 9.58 6.89 4.59
N PHE A 303 10.26 7.76 3.85
CA PHE A 303 10.07 7.91 2.40
C PHE A 303 10.53 6.67 1.62
N LYS A 304 11.46 5.87 2.15
CA LYS A 304 11.89 4.60 1.54
C LYS A 304 10.79 3.53 1.52
N SER A 305 9.73 3.74 2.29
CA SER A 305 8.64 2.79 2.45
C SER A 305 7.46 3.16 1.52
N ALA A 306 7.63 2.86 0.23
CA ALA A 306 6.68 3.16 -0.85
C ALA A 306 5.26 2.64 -0.57
N LYS A 307 4.24 3.40 -0.99
CA LYS A 307 2.82 3.15 -0.76
C LYS A 307 2.11 2.73 -2.04
N SER A 308 0.98 2.02 -1.95
CA SER A 308 0.09 1.73 -3.08
C SER A 308 0.85 1.26 -4.33
N ILE A 309 1.65 0.20 -4.14
CA ILE A 309 2.58 -0.30 -5.16
C ILE A 309 1.80 -1.01 -6.27
N VAL A 310 2.06 -0.63 -7.52
CA VAL A 310 1.50 -1.27 -8.72
C VAL A 310 2.55 -2.02 -9.53
N LYS A 311 3.83 -1.83 -9.21
CA LYS A 311 4.92 -2.49 -9.92
C LYS A 311 6.14 -2.65 -9.03
N ILE A 312 6.77 -3.82 -9.13
CA ILE A 312 8.05 -4.16 -8.51
C ILE A 312 8.97 -4.62 -9.64
N ARG A 313 9.99 -3.82 -9.94
CA ARG A 313 10.93 -4.08 -11.04
C ARG A 313 12.31 -4.43 -10.49
N PHE A 314 12.84 -5.55 -10.95
CA PHE A 314 14.22 -5.96 -10.63
C PHE A 314 15.16 -5.35 -11.66
N VAL A 315 16.16 -4.60 -11.23
CA VAL A 315 17.04 -3.82 -12.11
C VAL A 315 18.51 -4.01 -11.78
N GLU A 316 19.35 -3.88 -12.80
CA GLU A 316 20.81 -3.99 -12.67
C GLU A 316 21.45 -2.74 -12.06
N LYS A 317 20.96 -1.56 -12.44
CA LYS A 317 21.51 -0.28 -11.99
C LYS A 317 20.66 0.32 -10.89
N MET A 318 21.30 1.07 -9.99
CA MET A 318 20.62 1.77 -8.90
C MET A 318 19.54 2.72 -9.48
N PRO A 319 18.26 2.56 -9.12
CA PRO A 319 17.20 3.40 -9.65
C PRO A 319 17.22 4.80 -9.01
N LEU A 320 16.81 5.81 -9.77
CA LEU A 320 16.67 7.18 -9.27
C LEU A 320 15.33 7.37 -8.55
N THR A 321 15.36 7.51 -7.22
CA THR A 321 14.17 7.58 -6.37
C THR A 321 13.55 8.98 -6.35
N SER A 322 12.25 9.09 -6.02
CA SER A 322 11.49 10.34 -6.16
C SER A 322 12.05 11.49 -5.32
N TRP A 323 12.40 11.26 -4.05
CA TRP A 323 12.97 12.32 -3.21
C TRP A 323 14.41 12.64 -3.57
N ASN A 324 15.22 11.65 -3.95
CA ASN A 324 16.58 11.89 -4.44
C ASN A 324 16.57 12.69 -5.76
N ARG A 325 15.60 12.46 -6.64
CA ARG A 325 15.40 13.27 -7.84
C ARG A 325 14.98 14.70 -7.51
N ALA A 326 14.07 14.87 -6.54
CA ALA A 326 13.52 16.17 -6.18
C ALA A 326 14.53 17.07 -5.45
N ALA A 327 15.36 16.48 -4.58
CA ALA A 327 16.40 17.19 -3.85
C ALA A 327 17.59 16.24 -3.55
N PRO A 328 18.51 16.07 -4.51
CA PRO A 328 19.61 15.11 -4.38
C PRO A 328 20.57 15.43 -3.24
N ASP A 329 20.67 16.70 -2.84
CA ASP A 329 21.52 17.15 -1.74
C ASP A 329 20.88 16.93 -0.35
N GLU A 330 19.59 16.57 -0.30
CA GLU A 330 18.84 16.34 0.95
C GLU A 330 18.54 14.87 1.22
N TYR A 331 18.28 14.10 0.17
CA TYR A 331 17.83 12.71 0.27
C TYR A 331 18.68 11.84 -0.64
N GLY A 332 19.55 11.00 -0.09
CA GLY A 332 20.27 10.01 -0.91
C GLY A 332 19.52 8.68 -1.03
N PHE A 333 20.15 7.69 -1.68
CA PHE A 333 19.50 6.43 -2.01
C PHE A 333 19.27 5.53 -0.78
N TYR A 334 20.25 5.42 0.12
CA TYR A 334 20.16 4.44 1.20
C TYR A 334 19.30 4.94 2.36
N SER A 335 19.44 6.20 2.76
CA SER A 335 18.52 6.84 3.73
C SER A 335 18.34 6.06 5.02
N ASN A 336 19.44 5.50 5.52
CA ASN A 336 19.48 4.84 6.82
C ASN A 336 19.27 5.88 7.92
N VAL A 337 18.45 5.58 8.92
CA VAL A 337 18.25 6.49 10.06
C VAL A 337 19.57 6.65 10.81
N ASN A 338 20.14 7.86 10.80
CA ASN A 338 21.42 8.14 11.41
C ASN A 338 21.39 9.46 12.19
N PRO A 339 21.43 9.42 13.54
CA PRO A 339 21.42 10.64 14.35
C PRO A 339 22.70 11.48 14.23
N GLY A 340 23.78 10.92 13.68
CA GLY A 340 25.05 11.61 13.46
C GLY A 340 25.20 12.23 12.06
N VAL A 341 24.15 12.16 11.23
CA VAL A 341 24.10 12.81 9.91
C VAL A 341 22.84 13.65 9.85
N ASP A 342 23.02 14.96 9.91
CA ASP A 342 21.91 15.90 9.89
C ASP A 342 21.35 16.07 8.47
N HIS A 343 20.08 16.42 8.40
CA HIS A 343 19.49 16.90 7.16
C HIS A 343 19.95 18.35 6.94
N PRO A 344 20.16 18.83 5.70
CA PRO A 344 20.69 20.18 5.45
C PRO A 344 19.92 21.32 6.16
N ARG A 345 18.63 21.10 6.43
CA ARG A 345 17.73 22.07 7.05
C ARG A 345 17.45 21.82 8.55
N TRP A 346 17.81 20.67 9.12
CA TRP A 346 17.54 20.37 10.54
C TRP A 346 18.36 19.18 11.05
N SER A 347 18.60 19.16 12.36
CA SER A 347 19.29 18.03 12.98
C SER A 347 18.44 16.75 13.02
N GLN A 348 19.09 15.60 12.81
CA GLN A 348 18.50 14.27 12.94
C GLN A 348 18.75 13.62 14.31
N ALA A 349 19.46 14.29 15.22
CA ALA A 349 19.85 13.75 16.52
C ALA A 349 18.65 13.43 17.44
N THR A 350 17.53 14.11 17.26
CA THR A 350 16.31 13.93 18.07
C THR A 350 15.07 13.78 17.21
N GLU A 351 14.03 13.19 17.78
CA GLU A 351 12.74 12.99 17.13
C GLU A 351 11.57 13.27 18.07
N ARG A 352 10.45 13.69 17.50
CA ARG A 352 9.17 13.79 18.18
C ARG A 352 8.38 12.51 18.00
N ARG A 353 8.05 11.87 19.10
CA ARG A 353 7.20 10.68 19.08
C ARG A 353 5.72 11.09 19.01
N ILE A 354 5.03 10.70 17.95
CA ILE A 354 3.59 10.94 17.82
C ILE A 354 2.84 10.02 18.78
N GLY A 355 1.87 10.59 19.51
CA GLY A 355 1.03 9.89 20.49
C GLY A 355 1.56 9.90 21.93
N ASP A 356 2.81 10.32 22.17
CA ASP A 356 3.41 10.41 23.51
C ASP A 356 3.06 11.74 24.24
N GLY A 357 2.01 12.44 23.78
CA GLY A 357 1.55 13.72 24.30
C GLY A 357 1.63 14.88 23.29
N GLY A 358 1.23 16.07 23.73
CA GLY A 358 1.14 17.26 22.88
C GLY A 358 2.49 17.87 22.50
N ILE A 359 2.47 19.09 21.93
CA ILE A 359 3.66 19.80 21.44
C ILE A 359 4.74 20.06 22.52
N PHE A 360 4.37 19.96 23.81
CA PHE A 360 5.25 20.15 24.96
C PHE A 360 5.99 18.88 25.40
N THR A 361 5.66 17.71 24.86
CA THR A 361 6.42 16.48 25.16
C THR A 361 7.85 16.64 24.62
N PRO A 362 8.89 16.47 25.46
CA PRO A 362 10.27 16.56 25.01
C PRO A 362 10.58 15.61 23.86
N LYS A 363 11.39 16.07 22.90
CA LYS A 363 11.92 15.18 21.86
C LYS A 363 12.81 14.12 22.51
N ARG A 364 12.80 12.91 21.95
CA ARG A 364 13.69 11.81 22.36
C ARG A 364 14.88 11.70 21.41
N LYS A 365 15.97 11.08 21.86
CA LYS A 365 17.14 10.81 21.00
C LYS A 365 16.76 9.82 19.89
N THR A 366 17.17 10.11 18.66
CA THR A 366 17.04 9.17 17.54
C THR A 366 18.10 8.07 17.70
N LEU A 367 17.69 6.82 17.45
CA LEU A 367 18.58 5.66 17.50
C LEU A 367 19.21 5.42 16.12
N ILE A 368 20.48 5.01 16.08
CA ILE A 368 21.14 4.55 14.85
C ILE A 368 20.37 3.37 14.26
N PHE A 369 20.18 3.36 12.94
CA PHE A 369 19.33 2.40 12.24
C PHE A 369 17.94 2.26 12.85
N ASN A 370 17.41 3.32 13.46
CA ASN A 370 16.13 3.35 14.16
C ASN A 370 15.99 2.28 15.28
N GLY A 371 17.11 1.83 15.85
CA GLY A 371 17.14 0.78 16.88
C GLY A 371 17.34 -0.64 16.35
N TYR A 372 17.54 -0.81 15.04
CA TYR A 372 17.76 -2.12 14.40
C TYR A 372 19.25 -2.41 14.11
N GLY A 373 20.17 -1.66 14.72
CA GLY A 373 21.60 -1.68 14.37
C GLY A 373 22.23 -3.06 14.43
N GLU A 374 21.98 -3.84 15.48
CA GLU A 374 22.51 -5.22 15.61
C GLU A 374 22.09 -6.14 14.46
N GLN A 375 20.96 -5.86 13.82
CA GLN A 375 20.40 -6.68 12.75
C GLN A 375 20.88 -6.25 11.36
N VAL A 376 21.09 -4.94 11.15
CA VAL A 376 21.31 -4.39 9.78
C VAL A 376 22.71 -3.80 9.57
N ALA A 377 23.50 -3.55 10.61
CA ALA A 377 24.80 -2.88 10.45
C ALA A 377 25.75 -3.64 9.51
N GLY A 378 25.69 -4.98 9.50
CA GLY A 378 26.49 -5.82 8.61
C GLY A 378 26.24 -5.57 7.12
N LEU A 379 25.05 -5.11 6.73
CA LEU A 379 24.73 -4.77 5.33
C LEU A 379 25.55 -3.58 4.79
N TYR A 380 26.10 -2.76 5.69
CA TYR A 380 26.75 -1.50 5.36
C TYR A 380 28.22 -1.44 5.79
N GLN A 381 28.80 -2.58 6.17
CA GLN A 381 30.19 -2.64 6.57
C GLN A 381 31.10 -2.14 5.43
N GLY A 382 32.00 -1.21 5.76
CA GLY A 382 32.90 -0.58 4.78
C GLY A 382 32.29 0.55 3.96
N MET A 383 31.02 0.89 4.15
CA MET A 383 30.39 2.05 3.51
C MET A 383 30.53 3.32 4.36
N ASP A 384 30.79 4.45 3.70
CA ASP A 384 30.68 5.76 4.34
C ASP A 384 29.21 6.19 4.40
N LEU A 385 28.58 5.96 5.55
CA LEU A 385 27.19 6.32 5.80
C LEU A 385 26.94 7.85 5.80
N ARG A 386 27.98 8.70 5.85
CA ARG A 386 27.85 10.16 5.68
C ARG A 386 27.90 10.59 4.23
N LYS A 387 28.36 9.73 3.33
CA LYS A 387 28.33 9.95 1.88
C LYS A 387 27.10 9.31 1.24
N PHE A 388 26.64 8.20 1.81
CA PHE A 388 25.54 7.38 1.32
C PHE A 388 24.27 7.54 2.19
N PHE A 389 23.99 8.75 2.70
CA PHE A 389 22.83 9.02 3.57
C PHE A 389 21.51 9.15 2.81
#